data_AF-A0A961RW96-F1
#
_entry.id   AF-A0A961RW96-F1
#
_cell.length_a   1.000
_cell.length_b   1.000
_cell.length_c   1.000
_cell.angle_alpha   90.00
_cell.angle_beta   90.00
_cell.angle_gamma   90.00
#
_symmetry.space_group_name_H-M   'P 1'
#
loop_
_entity.id
_entity.type
_entity.pdbx_description
1 polymer ?
#
loop_
_entity_poly.entity_id
_entity_poly.type
_entity_poly.pdbx_seq_one_letter_code
_entity_poly.pdbx_strand_id
1 'polypeptide(L)' 'RWTGHCTYADEDSFFSYRRKTHRGETDYGRQISAIILRS' A
#
# COMPACT_ATOMS: atom_id res chain seq x y z
N ARG A 1 7.32 -16.99 0.33
CA ARG A 1 7.83 -16.29 -0.89
C ARG A 1 7.52 -14.81 -0.73
N TRP A 2 8.49 -13.92 -0.94
CA TRP A 2 8.25 -12.47 -0.95
C TRP A 2 7.48 -12.07 -2.21
N THR A 3 6.63 -11.06 -2.12
CA THR A 3 5.76 -10.61 -3.22
C THR A 3 6.47 -9.71 -4.22
N GLY A 4 7.60 -9.08 -3.88
CA GLY A 4 8.36 -8.25 -4.82
C GLY A 4 7.87 -6.82 -4.98
N HIS A 5 6.73 -6.44 -4.38
CA HIS A 5 6.10 -5.14 -4.62
C HIS A 5 6.71 -4.02 -3.78
N CYS A 6 6.81 -2.84 -4.38
CA CYS A 6 7.18 -1.59 -3.72
C CYS A 6 5.99 -0.62 -3.77
N THR A 7 5.37 -0.35 -2.62
CA THR A 7 4.16 0.50 -2.52
C THR A 7 4.40 1.93 -2.99
N TYR A 8 5.63 2.43 -2.92
CA TYR A 8 5.99 3.76 -3.41
C TYR A 8 5.99 3.84 -4.94
N ALA A 9 6.55 2.83 -5.62
CA ALA A 9 6.76 2.82 -7.06
C ALA A 9 5.52 2.44 -7.87
N ASP A 10 4.68 1.55 -7.33
CA ASP A 10 3.47 1.06 -7.99
C ASP A 10 2.23 1.78 -7.41
N GLU A 11 1.96 2.97 -7.96
CA GLU A 11 0.91 3.85 -7.47
C GLU A 11 -0.50 3.38 -7.82
N ASP A 12 -0.68 2.73 -8.97
CA ASP A 12 -1.98 2.27 -9.45
C ASP A 12 -2.55 1.15 -8.55
N SER A 13 -1.67 0.37 -7.93
CA SER A 13 -2.05 -0.79 -7.12
C SER A 13 -2.01 -0.55 -5.60
N PHE A 14 -1.25 0.44 -5.13
CA PHE A 14 -0.93 0.59 -3.71
C PHE A 14 -0.93 2.03 -3.20
N PHE A 15 -1.57 2.24 -2.05
CA PHE A 15 -1.33 3.44 -1.24
C PHE A 15 0.10 3.47 -0.66
N SER A 16 0.71 4.66 -0.56
CA SER A 16 2.04 4.85 0.03
C SER A 16 2.16 6.13 0.84
N TYR A 17 2.45 5.98 2.13
CA TYR A 17 2.71 7.11 3.03
C TYR A 17 3.86 8.00 2.54
N ARG A 18 4.97 7.40 2.07
CA ARG A 18 6.13 8.17 1.62
C ARG A 18 5.82 8.99 0.38
N ARG A 19 5.04 8.43 -0.57
CA ARG A 19 4.62 9.14 -1.78
C ARG A 19 3.72 10.31 -1.43
N LYS A 20 2.69 10.05 -0.60
CA LYS A 20 1.81 11.06 0.00
C LYS A 20 2.60 12.21 0.63
N THR A 21 3.60 11.90 1.47
CA THR A 21 4.46 12.92 2.10
C THR A 21 5.28 13.72 1.08
N HIS A 22 5.91 13.07 0.10
CA HIS A 22 6.68 13.78 -0.94
C HIS A 22 5.81 14.70 -1.80
N ARG A 23 4.53 14.37 -1.99
CA ARG A 23 3.57 15.17 -2.74
C ARG A 23 2.81 16.20 -1.89
N GLY A 24 2.97 16.18 -0.57
CA GLY A 24 2.26 17.09 0.34
C GLY A 24 0.76 16.84 0.40
N GLU A 25 0.30 15.64 0.03
CA GLU A 25 -1.12 15.27 0.10
C GLU A 25 -1.57 15.24 1.56
N THR A 26 -2.81 15.66 1.82
CA THR A 26 -3.32 15.78 3.20
C THR A 26 -3.58 14.42 3.84
N ASP A 27 -4.01 13.44 3.05
CA ASP A 27 -4.30 12.07 3.50
C ASP A 27 -3.93 11.02 2.43
N TYR A 28 -3.98 9.74 2.80
CA TYR A 28 -3.82 8.58 1.90
C TYR A 28 -4.59 7.38 2.44
N GLY A 29 -5.02 6.50 1.54
CA GLY A 29 -5.64 5.23 1.93
C GLY A 29 -4.68 4.30 2.68
N ARG A 30 -5.25 3.24 3.28
CA ARG A 30 -4.50 2.22 4.02
C ARG A 30 -4.83 0.84 3.48
N GLN A 31 -3.81 0.00 3.35
CA GLN A 31 -3.98 -1.39 2.97
C GLN A 31 -4.20 -2.26 4.19
N ILE A 32 -4.86 -3.39 3.98
CA ILE A 32 -5.00 -4.46 4.97
C ILE A 32 -4.57 -5.76 4.28
N SER A 33 -3.83 -6.59 5.00
CA SER A 33 -3.56 -7.98 4.62
C SER A 33 -4.34 -8.88 5.55
N ALA A 34 -5.02 -9.88 5.01
CA ALA A 34 -5.85 -10.80 5.78
C ALA A 34 -5.58 -12.25 5.37
N ILE A 35 -5.73 -13.16 6.33
CA ILE A 35 -5.68 -14.60 6.13
C ILE A 35 -6.75 -15.24 7.01
N ILE A 36 -7.51 -16.20 6.45
CA ILE A 36 -8.58 -16.91 7.16
C ILE A 36 -8.56 -18.39 6.79
N LEU A 37 -9.06 -19.23 7.69
CA LEU A 37 -9.43 -20.61 7.37
C LEU A 37 -10.90 -20.62 6.91
N ARG A 38 -11.19 -21.42 5.87
CA ARG A 38 -12.58 -21.64 5.46
C ARG A 38 -13.25 -22.61 6.43
N SER A 39 -14.52 -22.32 6.74
CA SER A 39 -15.44 -23.21 7.44
C SER A 39 -15.75 -24.46 6.62
#